data_AF-A0A6P8YNZ0-F1
#
_entry.id   AF-A0A6P8YNZ0-F1
#
_cell.length_a   1.000
_cell.length_b   1.000
_cell.length_c   1.000
_cell.angle_alpha   90.00
_cell.angle_beta   90.00
_cell.angle_gamma   90.00
#
_symmetry.space_group_name_H-M   'P 1'
#
loop_
_entity.id
_entity.type
_entity.pdbx_description
1 polymer ?
#
loop_
_entity_poly.entity_id
_entity_poly.type
_entity_poly.pdbx_seq_one_letter_code
_entity_poly.pdbx_strand_id
1 'polypeptide(L)'
;MEQTMDCDVCMQTFNDAERRPKFLPCGHTYCLSCLMQLPAKQCPVDQKVFQLDNLIDNYKLLNAPLKPPRFWCIPCEKAATEECLDSHTVHSLKLQRTKASGPLLEALRQGEAGLLGLAGVLDKAAVARQADDCGDWLERQHVDLVAARNRLEDALEADTAA
;
A
#
# COMPACT_ATOMS: atom_id res chain seq x y z
N MET A 1 -12.23 -18.05 15.46
CA MET A 1 -12.65 -18.32 14.06
C MET A 1 -12.03 -17.24 13.19
N GLU A 2 -11.11 -17.61 12.31
CA GLU A 2 -10.65 -16.72 11.24
C GLU A 2 -11.82 -16.44 10.30
N GLN A 3 -12.15 -15.18 10.07
CA GLN A 3 -13.07 -14.80 9.00
C GLN A 3 -12.25 -14.74 7.72
N THR A 4 -12.54 -15.64 6.79
CA THR A 4 -11.93 -15.66 5.46
C THR A 4 -12.51 -14.52 4.62
N MET A 5 -11.68 -13.94 3.76
CA MET A 5 -12.10 -12.85 2.84
C MET A 5 -12.71 -13.43 1.55
N ASP A 6 -12.86 -14.75 1.49
CA ASP A 6 -13.28 -15.51 0.35
C ASP A 6 -14.57 -16.28 0.66
N CYS A 7 -15.38 -16.50 -0.35
CA CYS A 7 -16.60 -17.27 -0.22
C CYS A 7 -16.29 -18.78 -0.21
N ASP A 8 -16.72 -19.50 0.81
CA ASP A 8 -16.50 -20.97 0.92
C ASP A 8 -17.18 -21.82 -0.16
N VAL A 9 -18.01 -21.21 -1.02
CA VAL A 9 -18.69 -21.92 -2.13
C VAL A 9 -17.88 -21.82 -3.42
N CYS A 10 -17.46 -20.62 -3.81
CA CYS A 10 -16.70 -20.41 -5.05
C CYS A 10 -15.20 -20.22 -4.84
N MET A 11 -14.74 -20.14 -3.59
CA MET A 11 -13.36 -19.86 -3.20
C MET A 11 -12.80 -18.57 -3.82
N GLN A 12 -13.66 -17.58 -4.03
CA GLN A 12 -13.30 -16.27 -4.59
C GLN A 12 -13.49 -15.17 -3.55
N THR A 13 -12.62 -14.16 -3.61
CA THR A 13 -12.68 -12.98 -2.75
C THR A 13 -13.97 -12.19 -2.96
N PHE A 14 -14.55 -11.76 -1.84
CA PHE A 14 -15.72 -10.90 -1.82
C PHE A 14 -15.43 -9.54 -2.48
N ASN A 15 -16.44 -8.95 -3.12
CA ASN A 15 -16.35 -7.62 -3.71
C ASN A 15 -17.67 -6.85 -3.51
N ASP A 16 -17.74 -5.59 -3.93
CA ASP A 16 -18.92 -4.73 -3.80
C ASP A 16 -19.98 -4.93 -4.89
N ALA A 17 -19.67 -5.76 -5.89
CA ALA A 17 -20.50 -6.07 -7.06
C ALA A 17 -21.22 -7.44 -6.93
N GLU A 18 -20.98 -8.36 -7.86
CA GLU A 18 -21.69 -9.66 -7.90
C GLU A 18 -21.30 -10.60 -6.77
N ARG A 19 -20.09 -10.46 -6.21
CA ARG A 19 -19.60 -11.27 -5.09
C ARG A 19 -19.77 -10.54 -3.76
N ARG A 20 -20.86 -9.78 -3.62
CA ARG A 20 -21.20 -9.07 -2.39
C ARG A 20 -21.47 -10.04 -1.24
N PRO A 21 -20.74 -9.95 -0.11
CA PRO A 21 -20.92 -10.86 1.01
C PRO A 21 -22.24 -10.55 1.72
N LYS A 22 -23.09 -11.56 1.87
CA LYS A 22 -24.42 -11.45 2.48
C LYS A 22 -24.50 -12.31 3.73
N PHE A 23 -25.00 -11.73 4.82
CA PHE A 23 -25.35 -12.47 6.02
C PHE A 23 -26.65 -13.24 5.82
N LEU A 24 -26.59 -14.53 6.07
CA LEU A 24 -27.80 -15.36 6.18
C LEU A 24 -28.38 -15.19 7.59
N PRO A 25 -29.69 -15.46 7.80
CA PRO A 25 -30.32 -15.43 9.12
C PRO A 25 -29.65 -16.36 10.14
N CYS A 26 -28.92 -17.38 9.66
CA CYS A 26 -28.16 -18.30 10.47
C CYS A 26 -26.80 -17.78 10.94
N GLY A 27 -26.34 -16.63 10.43
CA GLY A 27 -25.04 -16.01 10.75
C GLY A 27 -23.91 -16.36 9.78
N HIS A 28 -24.08 -17.34 8.90
CA HIS A 28 -23.10 -17.65 7.85
C HIS A 28 -23.09 -16.56 6.76
N THR A 29 -21.95 -16.41 6.08
CA THR A 29 -21.78 -15.42 5.01
C THR A 29 -21.36 -16.08 3.71
N TYR A 30 -22.03 -15.73 2.61
CA TYR A 30 -21.66 -16.15 1.25
C TYR A 30 -21.87 -15.01 0.27
N CYS A 31 -21.32 -15.14 -0.93
CA CYS A 31 -21.43 -14.10 -1.93
C CYS A 31 -22.81 -14.15 -2.61
N LEU A 32 -23.32 -12.99 -3.04
CA LEU A 32 -24.65 -12.86 -3.65
C LEU A 32 -24.82 -13.78 -4.88
N SER A 33 -23.82 -13.85 -5.75
CA SER A 33 -23.86 -14.74 -6.92
C SER A 33 -24.04 -16.21 -6.56
N CYS A 34 -23.33 -16.73 -5.54
CA CYS A 34 -23.51 -18.10 -5.06
C CYS A 34 -24.91 -18.31 -4.47
N LEU A 35 -25.40 -17.37 -3.67
CA LEU A 35 -26.74 -17.47 -3.05
C LEU A 35 -27.88 -17.47 -4.08
N MET A 36 -27.72 -16.72 -5.18
CA MET A 36 -28.65 -16.74 -6.31
C MET A 36 -28.68 -18.09 -7.03
N GLN A 37 -27.57 -18.82 -7.06
CA GLN A 37 -27.47 -20.13 -7.73
C GLN A 37 -27.86 -21.32 -6.85
N LEU A 38 -28.00 -21.13 -5.53
CA LEU A 38 -28.41 -22.22 -4.64
C LEU A 38 -29.86 -22.67 -4.95
N PRO A 39 -30.09 -23.97 -5.22
CA PRO A 39 -31.38 -24.47 -5.69
C PRO A 39 -32.48 -24.40 -4.64
N ALA A 40 -32.16 -24.60 -3.36
CA ALA A 40 -33.15 -24.65 -2.27
C ALA A 40 -33.19 -23.38 -1.39
N LYS A 41 -32.37 -22.37 -1.69
CA LYS A 41 -32.16 -21.20 -0.81
C LYS A 41 -31.93 -21.62 0.65
N GLN A 42 -31.10 -22.62 0.83
CA GLN A 42 -30.71 -23.18 2.12
C GLN A 42 -29.22 -22.90 2.36
N CYS A 43 -28.86 -22.62 3.60
CA CYS A 43 -27.46 -22.47 3.98
C CYS A 43 -26.68 -23.78 3.71
N PRO A 44 -25.51 -23.75 3.06
CA PRO A 44 -24.68 -24.94 2.83
C PRO A 44 -24.23 -25.66 4.11
N VAL A 45 -24.13 -24.94 5.24
CA VAL A 45 -23.62 -25.49 6.50
C VAL A 45 -24.73 -26.05 7.37
N ASP A 46 -25.79 -25.28 7.62
CA ASP A 46 -26.85 -25.65 8.57
C ASP A 46 -28.23 -25.84 7.94
N GLN A 47 -28.31 -25.78 6.61
CA GLN A 47 -29.51 -26.03 5.79
C GLN A 47 -30.72 -25.13 6.12
N LYS A 48 -30.54 -24.07 6.91
CA LYS A 48 -31.61 -23.12 7.19
C LYS A 48 -32.02 -22.38 5.92
N VAL A 49 -33.32 -22.34 5.67
CA VAL A 49 -33.93 -21.64 4.54
C VAL A 49 -33.80 -20.13 4.75
N PHE A 50 -33.50 -19.40 3.67
CA PHE A 50 -33.40 -17.95 3.67
C PHE A 50 -34.12 -17.36 2.44
N GLN A 51 -34.38 -16.04 2.49
CA GLN A 51 -34.92 -15.26 1.38
C GLN A 51 -33.85 -14.29 0.87
N LEU A 52 -33.70 -14.16 -0.44
CA LEU A 52 -32.67 -13.31 -1.06
C LEU A 52 -32.90 -11.81 -0.86
N ASP A 53 -34.17 -11.38 -0.91
CA ASP A 53 -34.53 -9.96 -1.06
C ASP A 53 -34.18 -9.10 0.16
N ASN A 54 -33.90 -9.71 1.31
CA ASN A 54 -33.66 -9.03 2.58
C ASN A 54 -32.31 -9.40 3.23
N LEU A 55 -31.37 -9.94 2.48
CA LEU A 55 -30.05 -10.27 3.03
C LEU A 55 -29.20 -9.02 3.23
N ILE A 56 -28.75 -8.83 4.46
CA ILE A 56 -27.90 -7.72 4.88
C ILE A 56 -26.47 -7.97 4.37
N ASP A 57 -25.81 -6.90 3.92
CA ASP A 57 -24.40 -6.97 3.56
C ASP A 57 -23.51 -7.18 4.79
N ASN A 58 -22.50 -8.03 4.65
CA ASN A 58 -21.42 -8.10 5.62
C ASN A 58 -20.40 -6.98 5.34
N TYR A 59 -20.69 -5.78 5.82
CA TYR A 59 -19.81 -4.61 5.66
C TYR A 59 -18.42 -4.79 6.28
N LYS A 60 -18.24 -5.71 7.24
CA LYS A 60 -16.91 -6.01 7.77
C LYS A 60 -16.01 -6.65 6.73
N LEU A 61 -16.57 -7.49 5.85
CA LEU A 61 -15.82 -8.12 4.76
C LEU A 61 -15.68 -7.19 3.55
N LEU A 62 -16.67 -6.33 3.29
CA LEU A 62 -16.58 -5.32 2.22
C LEU A 62 -15.56 -4.22 2.53
N ASN A 63 -15.51 -3.77 3.79
CA ASN A 63 -14.64 -2.69 4.23
C ASN A 63 -13.37 -3.20 4.92
N ALA A 64 -13.13 -4.50 4.90
CA ALA A 64 -11.90 -5.02 5.45
C ALA A 64 -10.75 -4.44 4.62
N PRO A 65 -9.78 -3.76 5.27
CA PRO A 65 -8.69 -3.14 4.53
C PRO A 65 -8.00 -4.23 3.73
N LEU A 66 -7.86 -4.01 2.41
CA LEU A 66 -6.99 -4.84 1.59
C LEU A 66 -5.66 -4.91 2.30
N LYS A 67 -5.25 -6.11 2.74
CA LYS A 67 -3.96 -6.28 3.38
C LYS A 67 -2.93 -5.72 2.40
N PRO A 68 -2.08 -4.77 2.83
CA PRO A 68 -1.11 -4.20 1.92
C PRO A 68 -0.25 -5.35 1.34
N PRO A 69 0.07 -5.30 0.04
CA PRO A 69 0.83 -6.35 -0.60
C PRO A 69 2.18 -6.50 0.12
N ARG A 70 2.49 -7.71 0.58
CA ARG A 70 3.71 -7.99 1.33
C ARG A 70 4.92 -8.23 0.43
N PHE A 71 4.65 -8.56 -0.83
CA PHE A 71 5.65 -9.02 -1.77
C PHE A 71 5.70 -8.12 -3.02
N TRP A 72 6.90 -7.97 -3.55
CA TRP A 72 7.18 -7.38 -4.85
C TRP A 72 7.47 -8.50 -5.83
N CYS A 73 6.85 -8.43 -7.00
CA CYS A 73 7.10 -9.33 -8.11
C CYS A 73 8.23 -8.77 -8.97
N ILE A 74 9.34 -9.49 -9.09
CA ILE A 74 10.49 -9.03 -9.88
C ILE A 74 10.14 -8.97 -11.37
N PRO A 75 9.60 -10.03 -12.00
CA PRO A 75 9.33 -10.00 -13.44
C PRO A 75 8.28 -8.95 -13.85
N CYS A 76 7.31 -8.66 -12.98
CA CYS A 76 6.23 -7.73 -13.29
C CYS A 76 6.49 -6.28 -12.84
N GLU A 77 7.57 -6.05 -12.09
CA GLU A 77 7.92 -4.75 -11.51
C GLU A 77 6.75 -4.05 -10.80
N LYS A 78 5.97 -4.82 -10.02
CA LYS A 78 4.82 -4.32 -9.27
C LYS A 78 4.59 -5.12 -7.99
N ALA A 79 3.67 -4.64 -7.16
CA ALA A 79 3.15 -5.41 -6.03
C ALA A 79 2.64 -6.78 -6.52
N ALA A 80 3.10 -7.86 -5.88
CA ALA A 80 2.76 -9.22 -6.29
C ALA A 80 1.26 -9.49 -6.09
N THR A 81 0.63 -10.06 -7.12
CA THR A 81 -0.70 -10.66 -7.03
C THR A 81 -0.61 -12.10 -6.55
N GLU A 82 -1.74 -12.76 -6.24
CA GLU A 82 -1.76 -14.19 -5.91
C GLU A 82 -1.12 -15.05 -7.02
N GLU A 83 -1.47 -14.78 -8.28
CA GLU A 83 -0.88 -15.47 -9.43
C GLU A 83 0.65 -15.27 -9.52
N CYS A 84 1.17 -14.10 -9.10
CA CYS A 84 2.61 -13.87 -9.02
C CYS A 84 3.27 -14.72 -7.94
N LEU A 85 2.60 -14.98 -6.82
CA LEU A 85 3.16 -15.79 -5.72
C LEU A 85 3.35 -17.25 -6.13
N ASP A 86 2.50 -17.76 -7.03
CA ASP A 86 2.56 -19.13 -7.50
C ASP A 86 3.58 -19.34 -8.62
N SER A 87 3.73 -18.34 -9.52
CA SER A 87 4.44 -18.54 -10.79
C SER A 87 5.67 -17.65 -11.00
N HIS A 88 5.85 -16.59 -10.21
CA HIS A 88 6.92 -15.62 -10.40
C HIS A 88 7.87 -15.55 -9.20
N THR A 89 9.10 -15.12 -9.48
CA THR A 89 10.05 -14.78 -8.42
C THR A 89 9.60 -13.51 -7.71
N VAL A 90 9.28 -13.65 -6.43
CA VAL A 90 8.91 -12.55 -5.55
C VAL A 90 9.95 -12.35 -4.45
N HIS A 91 10.01 -11.14 -3.89
CA HIS A 91 10.69 -10.89 -2.62
C HIS A 91 9.87 -9.94 -1.76
N SER A 92 10.31 -9.65 -0.53
CA SER A 92 9.56 -8.74 0.34
C SER A 92 9.49 -7.34 -0.28
N LEU A 93 8.30 -6.73 -0.23
CA LEU A 93 8.10 -5.37 -0.70
C LEU A 93 8.96 -4.38 0.10
N LYS A 94 9.16 -4.66 1.39
CA LYS A 94 10.11 -3.97 2.28
C LYS A 94 11.52 -3.95 1.68
N LEU A 95 12.05 -5.10 1.26
CA LEU A 95 13.35 -5.17 0.61
C LEU A 95 13.40 -4.37 -0.70
N GLN A 96 12.32 -4.37 -1.49
CA GLN A 96 12.27 -3.57 -2.71
C GLN A 96 12.33 -2.07 -2.40
N ARG A 97 11.55 -1.61 -1.44
CA ARG A 97 11.51 -0.20 -1.04
C ARG A 97 12.88 0.26 -0.55
N THR A 98 13.55 -0.52 0.30
CA THR A 98 14.91 -0.20 0.74
C THR A 98 15.89 -0.13 -0.42
N LYS A 99 15.85 -1.12 -1.34
CA LYS A 99 16.71 -1.12 -2.54
C LYS A 99 16.48 0.08 -3.45
N ALA A 100 15.21 0.43 -3.70
CA ALA A 100 14.84 1.54 -4.56
C ALA A 100 15.15 2.91 -3.93
N SER A 101 15.00 3.02 -2.61
CA SER A 101 15.18 4.29 -1.89
C SER A 101 16.64 4.61 -1.58
N GLY A 102 17.52 3.61 -1.47
CA GLY A 102 18.94 3.81 -1.16
C GLY A 102 19.64 4.80 -2.10
N PRO A 103 19.57 4.63 -3.43
CA PRO A 103 20.15 5.58 -4.38
C PRO A 103 19.54 6.99 -4.29
N LEU A 104 18.23 7.08 -4.02
CA LEU A 104 17.55 8.36 -3.87
C LEU A 104 18.01 9.09 -2.61
N LEU A 105 18.17 8.38 -1.50
CA LEU A 105 18.66 8.93 -0.25
C LEU A 105 20.11 9.42 -0.38
N GLU A 106 20.94 8.66 -1.08
CA GLU A 106 22.33 9.05 -1.36
C GLU A 106 22.39 10.30 -2.25
N ALA A 107 21.54 10.37 -3.29
CA ALA A 107 21.44 11.56 -4.13
C ALA A 107 21.01 12.80 -3.34
N LEU A 108 20.07 12.65 -2.39
CA LEU A 108 19.67 13.74 -1.50
C LEU A 108 20.83 14.21 -0.62
N ARG A 109 21.56 13.29 0.01
CA ARG A 109 22.74 13.62 0.84
C ARG A 109 23.83 14.35 0.04
N GLN A 110 24.08 13.91 -1.19
CA GLN A 110 25.03 14.57 -2.09
C GLN A 110 24.56 15.97 -2.50
N GLY A 111 23.26 16.14 -2.79
CA GLY A 111 22.68 17.43 -3.11
C GLY A 111 22.79 18.43 -1.96
N GLU A 112 22.51 17.99 -0.74
CA GLU A 112 22.67 18.80 0.49
C GLU A 112 24.12 19.25 0.69
N ALA A 113 25.07 18.32 0.60
CA ALA A 113 26.50 18.64 0.71
C ALA A 113 26.95 19.63 -0.37
N GLY A 114 26.41 19.50 -1.59
CA GLY A 114 26.65 20.43 -2.69
C GLY A 114 26.13 21.84 -2.39
N LEU A 115 24.91 21.97 -1.88
CA LEU A 115 24.31 23.26 -1.52
C LEU A 115 25.10 23.97 -0.40
N LEU A 116 25.50 23.23 0.64
CA LEU A 116 26.35 23.77 1.71
C LEU A 116 27.73 24.21 1.18
N GLY A 117 28.30 23.44 0.25
CA GLY A 117 29.55 23.78 -0.41
C GLY A 117 29.44 25.09 -1.21
N LEU A 118 28.35 25.27 -1.95
CA LEU A 118 28.08 26.50 -2.71
C LEU A 118 27.86 27.71 -1.79
N ALA A 119 27.09 27.56 -0.71
CA ALA A 119 26.90 28.62 0.28
C ALA A 119 28.24 29.08 0.88
N GLY A 120 29.09 28.13 1.28
CA GLY A 120 30.42 28.44 1.81
C GLY A 120 31.37 29.11 0.80
N VAL A 121 31.15 28.95 -0.51
CA VAL A 121 31.88 29.69 -1.55
C VAL A 121 31.38 31.13 -1.64
N LEU A 122 30.07 31.36 -1.57
CA LEU A 122 29.49 32.70 -1.58
C LEU A 122 29.96 33.52 -0.38
N ASP A 123 29.94 32.93 0.83
CA ASP A 123 30.39 33.57 2.06
C ASP A 123 31.86 34.04 1.98
N LYS A 124 32.72 33.20 1.39
CA LYS A 124 34.16 33.49 1.24
C LYS A 124 34.46 34.50 0.15
N ALA A 125 33.59 34.60 -0.85
CA ALA A 125 33.83 35.42 -2.01
C ALA A 125 33.56 36.92 -1.76
N ALA A 126 32.96 37.29 -0.61
CA ALA A 126 32.67 38.69 -0.21
C ALA A 126 32.02 39.52 -1.33
N VAL A 127 31.12 38.88 -2.09
CA VAL A 127 30.55 39.45 -3.32
C VAL A 127 29.34 40.34 -2.97
N ALA A 128 29.17 41.43 -3.74
CA ALA A 128 28.12 42.43 -3.58
C ALA A 128 26.68 41.86 -3.50
N ARG A 129 25.72 42.67 -3.03
CA ARG A 129 24.24 42.46 -2.89
C ARG A 129 23.56 41.39 -3.77
N GLN A 130 24.02 41.19 -5.00
CA GLN A 130 23.50 40.17 -5.92
C GLN A 130 23.84 38.74 -5.45
N ALA A 131 24.82 38.57 -4.57
CA ALA A 131 25.17 37.31 -3.90
C ALA A 131 24.27 37.02 -2.68
N ASP A 132 23.66 38.04 -2.07
CA ASP A 132 22.71 37.87 -0.95
C ASP A 132 21.45 37.13 -1.45
N ASP A 133 20.91 37.54 -2.61
CA ASP A 133 19.76 36.87 -3.25
C ASP A 133 20.07 35.40 -3.61
N CYS A 134 21.33 35.11 -4.00
CA CYS A 134 21.78 33.75 -4.27
C CYS A 134 21.93 32.93 -2.98
N GLY A 135 22.41 33.55 -1.89
CA GLY A 135 22.50 32.94 -0.57
C GLY A 135 21.12 32.53 -0.05
N ASP A 136 20.18 33.47 -0.03
CA ASP A 136 18.79 33.23 0.37
C ASP A 136 18.12 32.11 -0.45
N TRP A 137 18.38 32.07 -1.76
CA TRP A 137 17.86 31.01 -2.62
C TRP A 137 18.47 29.64 -2.27
N LEU A 138 19.80 29.57 -2.08
CA LEU A 138 20.50 28.33 -1.71
C LEU A 138 20.02 27.81 -0.35
N GLU A 139 19.82 28.68 0.63
CA GLU A 139 19.28 28.31 1.94
C GLU A 139 17.88 27.68 1.83
N ARG A 140 16.99 28.27 1.04
CA ARG A 140 15.65 27.70 0.80
C ARG A 140 15.72 26.32 0.16
N GLN A 141 16.56 26.17 -0.88
CA GLN A 141 16.76 24.86 -1.50
C GLN A 141 17.34 23.84 -0.52
N HIS A 142 18.26 24.25 0.35
CA HIS A 142 18.84 23.38 1.36
C HIS A 142 17.77 22.91 2.36
N VAL A 143 16.91 23.81 2.84
CA VAL A 143 15.78 23.46 3.73
C VAL A 143 14.85 22.44 3.08
N ASP A 144 14.46 22.66 1.81
CA ASP A 144 13.57 21.76 1.09
C ASP A 144 14.19 20.36 0.91
N LEU A 145 15.48 20.32 0.60
CA LEU A 145 16.22 19.09 0.34
C LEU A 145 16.45 18.28 1.63
N VAL A 146 16.78 18.95 2.74
CA VAL A 146 16.83 18.34 4.08
C VAL A 146 15.46 17.78 4.48
N ALA A 147 14.38 18.54 4.24
CA ALA A 147 13.03 18.06 4.54
C ALA A 147 12.63 16.86 3.67
N ALA A 148 13.08 16.78 2.42
CA ALA A 148 12.87 15.60 1.57
C ALA A 148 13.67 14.38 2.06
N ARG A 149 14.94 14.59 2.44
CA ARG A 149 15.82 13.55 3.00
C ARG A 149 15.22 12.95 4.27
N ASN A 150 14.87 13.79 5.25
CA ASN A 150 14.32 13.33 6.52
C ASN A 150 13.03 12.52 6.32
N ARG A 151 12.11 12.98 5.44
CA ARG A 151 10.89 12.22 5.11
C ARG A 151 11.19 10.83 4.54
N LEU A 152 12.23 10.70 3.72
CA LEU A 152 12.63 9.40 3.16
C LEU A 152 13.30 8.50 4.20
N GLU A 153 14.11 9.07 5.10
CA GLU A 153 14.72 8.34 6.22
C GLU A 153 13.66 7.85 7.19
N ASP A 154 12.73 8.70 7.62
CA ASP A 154 11.60 8.34 8.49
C ASP A 154 10.75 7.21 7.88
N ALA A 155 10.48 7.27 6.57
CA ALA A 155 9.73 6.23 5.87
C ALA A 155 10.49 4.89 5.84
N LEU A 156 11.81 4.91 5.68
CA LEU A 156 12.64 3.71 5.71
C LEU A 156 12.76 3.13 7.13
N GLU A 157 12.84 3.96 8.16
CA GLU A 157 12.83 3.54 9.55
C GLU A 157 11.50 2.92 9.96
N ALA A 158 10.37 3.51 9.53
CA ALA A 158 9.05 2.93 9.74
C ALA A 158 8.93 1.54 9.08
N ASP A 159 9.50 1.38 7.88
CA ASP A 159 9.55 0.08 7.21
C ASP A 159 10.47 -0.92 7.95
N THR A 160 11.57 -0.51 8.61
CA THR A 160 12.44 -1.43 9.37
C THR A 160 11.83 -1.89 10.70
N ALA A 161 11.06 -1.04 11.36
CA ALA A 161 10.42 -1.32 12.66
C ALA A 161 9.18 -2.25 12.58
N ALA A 162 8.58 -2.41 11.40
CA ALA A 162 7.44 -3.29 11.13
C ALA A 162 7.85 -4.69 10.62
#